data_AF-L8G1R9-F1
#
_entry.id   AF-L8G1R9-F1
#
_cell.length_a   1.000
_cell.length_b   1.000
_cell.length_c   1.000
_cell.angle_alpha   90.00
_cell.angle_beta   90.00
_cell.angle_gamma   90.00
#
_symmetry.space_group_name_H-M   'P 1'
#
loop_
_entity.id
_entity.type
_entity.pdbx_description
1 polymer ?
#
loop_
_entity_poly.entity_id
_entity_poly.type
_entity_poly.pdbx_seq_one_letter_code
_entity_poly.pdbx_strand_id
1 'polypeptide(L)'
;MNPDGTDLKLVFSIDNIDPSDTAKGLAGAFQPTWSPGGEWIAVSAGSWFFQRAFSGGWIYRAAANGSYSEQLTFGIADEVNSGFPSFSPDGTQLVYRDFGSEGGLGLRILNLADKTTANLTDDWDSNPGWSPDGERVFTRRNHINWEDLEAIDSFDIYTIAPDGTPHATHHECGMYGFREECVNYDNTFQPYGQIVVMNADGSNKTMVTDSM
;
A
#
# COMPACT_ATOMS: atom_id res chain seq x y z
N MET A 1 20.81 8.41 -7.53
CA MET A 1 21.27 7.34 -6.65
C MET A 1 22.18 6.43 -7.46
N ASN A 2 23.41 6.20 -6.99
CA ASN A 2 24.26 5.16 -7.57
C ASN A 2 23.74 3.79 -7.11
N PRO A 3 23.79 2.74 -7.96
CA PRO A 3 23.32 1.40 -7.58
C PRO A 3 24.03 0.79 -6.36
N ASP A 4 25.19 1.32 -5.97
CA ASP A 4 26.01 0.89 -4.84
C ASP A 4 25.63 1.55 -3.49
N GLY A 5 24.68 2.48 -3.49
CA GLY A 5 24.21 3.16 -2.28
C GLY A 5 25.18 4.20 -1.70
N THR A 6 26.24 4.61 -2.42
CA THR A 6 27.23 5.57 -1.88
C THR A 6 26.73 7.02 -1.81
N ASP A 7 25.55 7.31 -2.35
CA ASP A 7 24.93 8.65 -2.39
C ASP A 7 23.56 8.64 -1.71
N LEU A 8 23.47 7.95 -0.56
CA LEU A 8 22.26 7.95 0.27
C LEU A 8 22.11 9.27 0.99
N LYS A 9 20.93 9.87 0.84
CA LYS A 9 20.53 11.09 1.53
C LYS A 9 19.26 10.84 2.34
N LEU A 10 19.29 11.22 3.61
CA LEU A 10 18.09 11.28 4.44
C LEU A 10 17.21 12.44 3.94
N VAL A 11 15.97 12.12 3.56
CA VAL A 11 14.99 13.08 3.04
C VAL A 11 13.78 13.24 3.94
N PHE A 12 13.58 12.30 4.87
CA PHE A 12 12.47 12.29 5.81
C PHE A 12 12.86 11.53 7.08
N SER A 13 12.50 12.07 8.25
CA SER A 13 12.59 11.39 9.55
C SER A 13 11.45 11.88 10.44
N ILE A 14 11.04 11.04 11.39
CA ILE A 14 10.14 11.45 12.48
C ILE A 14 10.69 10.98 13.81
N ASP A 15 10.64 11.84 14.81
CA ASP A 15 11.36 11.63 16.07
C ASP A 15 10.48 10.98 17.17
N ASN A 16 9.18 10.83 16.91
CA ASN A 16 8.20 10.37 17.89
C ASN A 16 7.87 8.87 17.75
N ILE A 17 8.83 8.05 17.33
CA ILE A 17 8.68 6.59 17.24
C ILE A 17 9.67 5.91 18.18
N ASP A 18 9.18 4.93 18.96
CA ASP A 18 10.02 4.08 19.79
C ASP A 18 11.03 3.30 18.92
N PRO A 19 12.35 3.46 19.14
CA PRO A 19 13.36 2.73 18.39
C PRO A 19 13.24 1.21 18.52
N SER A 20 12.72 0.71 19.65
CA SER A 20 12.51 -0.71 19.87
C SER A 20 11.36 -1.29 19.04
N ASP A 21 10.32 -0.49 18.77
CA ASP A 21 9.25 -0.87 17.84
C ASP A 21 9.73 -0.78 16.40
N THR A 22 10.60 0.18 16.08
CA THR A 22 11.25 0.28 14.77
C THR A 22 12.14 -0.92 14.48
N ALA A 23 12.95 -1.35 15.46
CA ALA A 23 13.80 -2.52 15.35
C ALA A 23 13.03 -3.83 15.13
N LYS A 24 11.76 -3.87 15.55
CA LYS A 24 10.84 -5.01 15.34
C LYS A 24 10.00 -4.87 14.07
N GLY A 25 10.10 -3.76 13.34
CA GLY A 25 9.25 -3.45 12.19
C GLY A 25 7.78 -3.16 12.56
N LEU A 26 7.51 -2.85 13.83
CA LEU A 26 6.17 -2.52 14.34
C LEU A 26 5.84 -1.04 14.21
N ALA A 27 6.85 -0.20 14.04
CA ALA A 27 6.69 1.22 13.80
C ALA A 27 7.81 1.72 12.86
N GLY A 28 7.64 2.88 12.27
CA GLY A 28 8.61 3.50 11.36
C GLY A 28 7.95 4.07 10.12
N ALA A 29 8.80 4.39 9.13
CA ALA A 29 8.39 4.85 7.81
C ALA A 29 8.27 3.65 6.85
N PHE A 30 7.11 3.49 6.21
CA PHE A 30 6.78 2.39 5.30
C PHE A 30 6.21 2.90 3.98
N GLN A 31 6.43 2.10 2.94
CA GLN A 31 5.85 2.26 1.61
C GLN A 31 5.98 3.69 1.04
N PRO A 32 7.22 4.14 0.80
CA PRO A 32 7.42 5.39 0.09
C PRO A 32 6.92 5.29 -1.34
N THR A 33 6.34 6.36 -1.86
CA THR A 33 5.96 6.51 -3.27
C THR A 33 6.43 7.86 -3.79
N TRP A 34 6.90 7.89 -5.03
CA TRP A 34 7.34 9.12 -5.70
C TRP A 34 6.15 9.81 -6.37
N SER A 35 6.14 11.15 -6.35
CA SER A 35 5.27 11.89 -7.27
C SER A 35 5.72 11.64 -8.71
N PRO A 36 4.81 11.75 -9.70
CA PRO A 36 5.15 11.55 -11.12
C PRO A 36 6.30 12.44 -11.61
N GLY A 37 6.38 13.69 -11.13
CA GLY A 37 7.46 14.63 -11.45
C GLY A 37 8.76 14.42 -10.63
N GLY A 38 8.74 13.54 -9.63
CA GLY A 38 9.90 13.24 -8.79
C GLY A 38 10.28 14.31 -7.77
N GLU A 39 9.46 15.34 -7.57
CA GLU A 39 9.73 16.41 -6.60
C GLU A 39 9.33 16.03 -5.18
N TRP A 40 8.45 15.04 -5.02
CA TRP A 40 7.88 14.63 -3.74
C TRP A 40 8.00 13.14 -3.52
N ILE A 41 8.12 12.78 -2.24
CA ILE A 41 7.97 11.41 -1.75
C ILE A 41 6.85 11.44 -0.72
N ALA A 42 5.80 10.64 -0.91
CA ALA A 42 4.82 10.37 0.13
C ALA A 42 5.19 9.09 0.87
N VAL A 43 4.97 9.05 2.18
CA VAL A 43 5.37 7.94 3.04
C VAL A 43 4.36 7.76 4.15
N SER A 44 4.14 6.51 4.55
CA SER A 44 3.36 6.19 5.75
C SER A 44 4.34 6.19 6.93
N ALA A 45 4.09 6.94 8.00
CA ALA A 45 4.97 6.95 9.17
C ALA A 45 4.19 6.88 10.50
N GLY A 46 4.61 6.01 11.41
CA GLY A 46 3.97 5.80 12.73
C GLY A 46 3.98 4.34 13.16
N SER A 47 2.94 3.89 13.85
CA SER A 47 2.80 2.52 14.36
C SER A 47 1.92 1.66 13.45
N TRP A 48 2.27 0.38 13.30
CA TRP A 48 1.68 -0.54 12.32
C TRP A 48 1.34 -1.89 12.94
N PHE A 49 0.67 -2.74 12.15
CA PHE A 49 0.30 -4.11 12.54
C PHE A 49 -0.46 -4.15 13.87
N PHE A 50 0.08 -4.81 14.90
CA PHE A 50 -0.54 -4.87 16.22
C PHE A 50 -0.30 -3.59 17.03
N GLN A 51 0.76 -2.82 16.74
CA GLN A 51 1.10 -1.61 17.47
C GLN A 51 0.16 -0.44 17.16
N ARG A 52 -0.54 -0.51 16.02
CA ARG A 52 -1.58 0.47 15.65
C ARG A 52 -2.76 0.53 16.62
N ALA A 53 -2.92 -0.46 17.50
CA ALA A 53 -3.93 -0.47 18.56
C ALA A 53 -3.61 0.47 19.72
N PHE A 54 -2.39 1.01 19.77
CA PHE A 54 -1.92 1.87 20.88
C PHE A 54 -1.42 3.23 20.41
N SER A 55 -1.13 3.39 19.11
CA SER A 55 -0.60 4.61 18.53
C SER A 55 -0.84 4.65 17.02
N GLY A 56 -0.93 5.85 16.46
CA GLY A 56 -1.38 6.08 15.10
C GLY A 56 -0.26 5.96 14.06
N GLY A 57 -0.68 5.94 12.81
CA GLY A 57 0.19 5.99 11.64
C GLY A 57 -0.44 6.91 10.61
N TRP A 58 0.36 7.82 10.07
CA TRP A 58 -0.13 8.90 9.21
C TRP A 58 0.66 8.98 7.92
N ILE A 59 0.08 9.65 6.94
CA ILE A 59 0.76 9.91 5.68
C ILE A 59 1.47 11.26 5.79
N TYR A 60 2.71 11.27 5.36
CA TYR A 60 3.54 12.46 5.22
C TYR A 60 3.96 12.60 3.77
N ARG A 61 4.33 13.81 3.35
CA ARG A 61 5.19 13.98 2.18
C ARG A 61 6.43 14.78 2.52
N ALA A 62 7.51 14.48 1.82
CA ALA A 62 8.75 15.21 1.87
C ALA A 62 9.17 15.62 0.46
N ALA A 63 9.80 16.79 0.35
CA ALA A 63 10.48 17.17 -0.87
C ALA A 63 11.64 16.20 -1.12
N ALA A 64 11.82 15.79 -2.37
CA ALA A 64 12.86 14.85 -2.80
C ALA A 64 14.28 15.28 -2.40
N ASN A 65 14.50 16.59 -2.27
CA ASN A 65 15.75 17.18 -1.85
C ASN A 65 15.91 17.25 -0.31
N GLY A 66 14.93 16.79 0.47
CA GLY A 66 14.91 16.83 1.93
C GLY A 66 14.72 18.23 2.54
N SER A 67 14.37 19.26 1.75
CA SER A 67 14.28 20.64 2.26
C SER A 67 13.00 20.93 3.04
N TYR A 68 11.99 20.06 2.91
CA TYR A 68 10.67 20.27 3.50
C TYR A 68 9.95 18.94 3.68
N SER A 69 9.14 18.84 4.74
CA SER A 69 8.19 17.75 4.94
C SER A 69 6.95 18.24 5.65
N GLU A 70 5.81 17.62 5.38
CA GLU A 70 4.54 17.90 6.03
C GLU A 70 3.75 16.61 6.30
N GLN A 71 2.92 16.64 7.34
CA GLN A 71 1.93 15.62 7.59
C GLN A 71 0.66 15.92 6.77
N LEU A 72 0.10 14.90 6.15
CA LEU A 72 -1.05 15.00 5.23
C LEU A 72 -2.34 14.44 5.82
N THR A 73 -2.25 13.43 6.70
CA THR A 73 -3.42 12.86 7.39
C THR A 73 -3.28 12.95 8.90
N PHE A 74 -4.41 12.99 9.59
CA PHE A 74 -4.49 13.18 11.03
C PHE A 74 -5.66 12.36 11.57
N GLY A 75 -5.57 11.92 12.82
CA GLY A 75 -6.63 11.17 13.48
C GLY A 75 -6.31 10.90 14.95
N ILE A 76 -7.22 10.20 15.61
CA ILE A 76 -7.02 9.72 16.98
C ILE A 76 -6.15 8.45 16.91
N ALA A 77 -5.06 8.43 17.68
CA ALA A 77 -3.93 7.53 17.48
C ALA A 77 -4.28 6.04 17.64
N ASP A 78 -5.18 5.69 18.53
CA ASP A 78 -5.65 4.33 18.79
C ASP A 78 -6.95 3.98 18.05
N GLU A 79 -7.49 4.91 17.25
CA GLU A 79 -8.73 4.74 16.52
C GLU A 79 -8.54 4.70 15.00
N VAL A 80 -7.56 5.42 14.46
CA VAL A 80 -7.36 5.56 13.01
C VAL A 80 -5.88 5.38 12.65
N ASN A 81 -5.65 4.72 11.52
CA ASN A 81 -4.33 4.53 10.95
C ASN A 81 -4.40 4.69 9.42
N SER A 82 -3.80 5.76 8.91
CA SER A 82 -3.72 6.06 7.48
C SER A 82 -2.38 5.61 6.92
N GLY A 83 -2.38 4.90 5.79
CA GLY A 83 -1.13 4.53 5.14
C GLY A 83 -1.31 4.01 3.73
N PHE A 84 -0.24 3.45 3.20
CA PHE A 84 -0.21 2.87 1.86
C PHE A 84 -0.55 3.90 0.75
N PRO A 85 0.10 5.10 0.74
CA PRO A 85 -0.22 6.15 -0.22
C PRO A 85 0.23 5.79 -1.64
N SER A 86 -0.54 6.24 -2.63
CA SER A 86 -0.18 6.23 -4.05
C SER A 86 -0.59 7.55 -4.71
N PHE A 87 0.33 8.19 -5.43
CA PHE A 87 0.04 9.41 -6.19
C PHE A 87 -0.82 9.11 -7.41
N SER A 88 -1.76 10.01 -7.69
CA SER A 88 -2.39 10.08 -9.01
C SER A 88 -1.36 10.41 -10.09
N PRO A 89 -1.58 10.02 -11.35
CA PRO A 89 -0.61 10.25 -12.43
C PRO A 89 -0.33 11.71 -12.75
N ASP A 90 -1.26 12.60 -12.40
CA ASP A 90 -1.10 14.06 -12.50
C ASP A 90 -0.42 14.68 -11.26
N GLY A 91 -0.18 13.89 -10.21
CA GLY A 91 0.44 14.31 -8.96
C GLY A 91 -0.42 15.21 -8.08
N THR A 92 -1.71 15.38 -8.37
CA THR A 92 -2.61 16.29 -7.64
C THR A 92 -3.31 15.63 -6.45
N GLN A 93 -3.37 14.30 -6.42
CA GLN A 93 -4.08 13.53 -5.41
C GLN A 93 -3.23 12.38 -4.86
N LEU A 94 -3.62 11.89 -3.69
CA LEU A 94 -3.16 10.63 -3.12
C LEU A 94 -4.36 9.72 -2.86
N VAL A 95 -4.32 8.49 -3.34
CA VAL A 95 -5.17 7.43 -2.77
C VAL A 95 -4.43 6.78 -1.61
N TYR A 96 -5.14 6.44 -0.56
CA TYR A 96 -4.56 5.78 0.60
C TYR A 96 -5.59 4.94 1.34
N ARG A 97 -5.10 4.04 2.19
CA ARG A 97 -5.94 3.26 3.10
C ARG A 97 -6.13 4.00 4.39
N ASP A 98 -7.37 4.12 4.85
CA ASP A 98 -7.69 4.35 6.25
C ASP A 98 -8.08 3.05 6.93
N PHE A 99 -7.64 2.91 8.19
CA PHE A 99 -7.99 1.80 9.04
C PHE A 99 -8.45 2.33 10.39
N GLY A 100 -9.77 2.37 10.62
CA GLY A 100 -10.31 2.84 11.89
C GLY A 100 -11.61 2.17 12.35
N SER A 101 -12.01 2.51 13.58
CA SER A 101 -13.02 1.79 14.39
C SER A 101 -14.49 2.03 13.98
N GLU A 102 -14.84 3.13 13.32
CA GLU A 102 -16.20 3.42 12.84
C GLU A 102 -16.20 4.10 11.47
N GLY A 103 -16.59 3.39 10.41
CA GLY A 103 -16.68 3.94 9.04
C GLY A 103 -15.34 4.40 8.45
N GLY A 104 -14.23 4.10 9.11
CA GLY A 104 -12.85 4.45 8.72
C GLY A 104 -12.10 3.28 8.10
N LEU A 105 -12.77 2.24 7.63
CA LEU A 105 -12.15 1.15 6.88
C LEU A 105 -12.26 1.46 5.38
N GLY A 106 -11.20 1.15 4.64
CA GLY A 106 -11.17 1.22 3.19
C GLY A 106 -10.30 2.32 2.65
N LEU A 107 -10.63 2.80 1.46
CA LEU A 107 -9.80 3.72 0.71
C LEU A 107 -10.33 5.14 0.74
N ARG A 108 -9.42 6.10 0.70
CA ARG A 108 -9.69 7.53 0.69
C ARG A 108 -8.85 8.19 -0.41
N ILE A 109 -9.36 9.27 -0.99
CA ILE A 109 -8.62 10.12 -1.92
C ILE A 109 -8.43 11.50 -1.28
N LEU A 110 -7.17 11.89 -1.07
CA LEU A 110 -6.78 13.20 -0.59
C LEU A 110 -6.41 14.10 -1.78
N ASN A 111 -7.05 15.26 -1.87
CA ASN A 111 -6.63 16.34 -2.75
C ASN A 111 -5.49 17.13 -2.09
N LEU A 112 -4.35 17.26 -2.78
CA LEU A 112 -3.16 17.88 -2.20
C LEU A 112 -3.20 19.41 -2.17
N ALA A 113 -4.06 20.03 -2.99
CA ALA A 113 -4.16 21.49 -3.10
C ALA A 113 -4.97 22.09 -1.95
N ASP A 114 -6.12 21.49 -1.62
CA ASP A 114 -7.04 21.98 -0.60
C ASP A 114 -7.14 21.09 0.64
N LYS A 115 -6.44 19.95 0.65
CA LYS A 115 -6.41 18.95 1.74
C LYS A 115 -7.78 18.32 2.03
N THR A 116 -8.71 18.37 1.07
CA THR A 116 -10.00 17.69 1.20
C THR A 116 -9.84 16.20 0.95
N THR A 117 -10.60 15.40 1.70
CA THR A 117 -10.60 13.94 1.58
C THR A 117 -11.98 13.46 1.13
N ALA A 118 -12.00 12.62 0.11
CA ALA A 118 -13.19 11.90 -0.33
C ALA A 118 -13.11 10.42 0.09
N ASN A 119 -14.26 9.85 0.41
CA ASN A 119 -14.39 8.41 0.62
C ASN A 119 -14.41 7.68 -0.73
N LEU A 120 -13.61 6.61 -0.86
CA LEU A 120 -13.60 5.78 -2.07
C LEU A 120 -14.23 4.41 -1.83
N THR A 121 -13.94 3.78 -0.69
CA THR A 121 -14.53 2.50 -0.29
C THR A 121 -14.71 2.38 1.22
N ASP A 122 -15.62 1.49 1.63
CA ASP A 122 -15.93 1.20 3.04
C ASP A 122 -15.62 -0.26 3.45
N ASP A 123 -14.88 -0.99 2.62
CA ASP A 123 -14.51 -2.40 2.82
C ASP A 123 -13.07 -2.54 3.34
N TRP A 124 -12.64 -3.78 3.63
CA TRP A 124 -11.26 -4.10 4.04
C TRP A 124 -10.26 -4.05 2.88
N ASP A 125 -10.23 -2.92 2.19
CA ASP A 125 -9.33 -2.62 1.09
C ASP A 125 -7.96 -2.13 1.61
N SER A 126 -6.88 -2.54 0.94
CA SER A 126 -5.51 -2.17 1.29
C SER A 126 -4.60 -2.06 0.07
N ASN A 127 -3.43 -1.47 0.28
CA ASN A 127 -2.38 -1.34 -0.74
C ASN A 127 -2.88 -0.73 -2.07
N PRO A 128 -3.56 0.43 -2.04
CA PRO A 128 -4.10 1.01 -3.24
C PRO A 128 -2.99 1.48 -4.19
N GLY A 129 -3.26 1.47 -5.49
CA GLY A 129 -2.35 1.97 -6.51
C GLY A 129 -3.10 2.62 -7.66
N TRP A 130 -2.73 3.85 -8.02
CA TRP A 130 -3.26 4.47 -9.23
C TRP A 130 -2.75 3.79 -10.49
N SER A 131 -3.66 3.60 -11.45
CA SER A 131 -3.33 3.29 -12.83
C SER A 131 -2.58 4.47 -13.48
N PRO A 132 -1.65 4.23 -14.42
CA PRO A 132 -0.90 5.30 -15.09
C PRO A 132 -1.75 6.28 -15.90
N ASP A 133 -2.93 5.88 -16.37
CA ASP A 133 -3.88 6.71 -17.11
C ASP A 133 -4.82 7.50 -16.19
N GLY A 134 -4.88 7.17 -14.90
CA GLY A 134 -5.73 7.84 -13.92
C GLY A 134 -7.19 7.41 -13.99
N GLU A 135 -7.52 6.35 -14.73
CA GLU A 135 -8.91 5.91 -14.87
C GLU A 135 -9.32 4.92 -13.76
N ARG A 136 -8.34 4.37 -13.04
CA ARG A 136 -8.55 3.31 -12.05
C ARG A 136 -7.61 3.40 -10.84
N VAL A 137 -8.08 2.85 -9.74
CA VAL A 137 -7.33 2.49 -8.54
C VAL A 137 -7.38 0.96 -8.39
N PHE A 138 -6.21 0.32 -8.33
CA PHE A 138 -6.06 -1.07 -7.92
C PHE A 138 -6.11 -1.16 -6.40
N THR A 139 -6.66 -2.23 -5.84
CA THR A 139 -6.54 -2.54 -4.41
C THR A 139 -6.63 -4.04 -4.14
N ARG A 140 -6.07 -4.46 -2.99
CA ARG A 140 -6.27 -5.78 -2.41
C ARG A 140 -7.38 -5.69 -1.37
N ARG A 141 -8.41 -6.51 -1.50
CA ARG A 141 -9.52 -6.58 -0.53
C ARG A 141 -9.42 -7.84 0.31
N ASN A 142 -9.66 -7.74 1.61
CA ASN A 142 -9.89 -8.89 2.48
C ASN A 142 -11.39 -9.16 2.60
N HIS A 143 -11.84 -10.35 2.25
CA HIS A 143 -13.22 -10.78 2.55
C HIS A 143 -13.22 -11.51 3.88
N ILE A 144 -13.53 -10.77 4.95
CA ILE A 144 -13.58 -11.34 6.29
C ILE A 144 -14.98 -11.90 6.52
N ASN A 145 -15.07 -13.21 6.74
CA ASN A 145 -16.29 -13.84 7.22
C ASN A 145 -16.33 -13.79 8.75
N TRP A 146 -17.02 -12.79 9.30
CA TRP A 146 -17.13 -12.64 10.75
C TRP A 146 -17.98 -13.72 11.44
N GLU A 147 -18.76 -14.48 10.68
CA GLU A 147 -19.59 -15.58 11.19
C GLU A 147 -18.83 -16.90 11.26
N ASP A 148 -17.72 -17.01 10.52
CA ASP A 148 -16.86 -18.18 10.48
C ASP A 148 -15.39 -17.74 10.48
N LEU A 149 -14.86 -17.49 11.68
CA LEU A 149 -13.46 -17.12 11.88
C LEU A 149 -12.47 -18.27 11.57
N GLU A 150 -12.98 -19.48 11.29
CA GLU A 150 -12.19 -20.62 10.79
C GLU A 150 -12.18 -20.68 9.25
N ALA A 151 -13.09 -19.98 8.57
CA ALA A 151 -13.01 -19.79 7.14
C ALA A 151 -11.75 -18.98 6.81
N ILE A 152 -10.99 -19.48 5.83
CA ILE A 152 -9.78 -18.82 5.38
C ILE A 152 -10.10 -17.40 4.87
N ASP A 153 -9.48 -16.38 5.47
CA ASP A 153 -9.43 -15.03 4.92
C ASP A 153 -9.04 -15.13 3.44
N SER A 154 -9.92 -14.64 2.57
CA SER A 154 -9.64 -14.60 1.13
C SER A 154 -9.27 -13.20 0.71
N PHE A 155 -8.22 -13.11 -0.09
CA PHE A 155 -7.73 -11.85 -0.61
C PHE A 155 -7.89 -11.81 -2.11
N ASP A 156 -8.66 -10.84 -2.57
CA ASP A 156 -8.91 -10.61 -3.98
C ASP A 156 -8.32 -9.27 -4.43
N ILE A 157 -8.11 -9.16 -5.73
CA ILE A 157 -7.64 -7.94 -6.39
C ILE A 157 -8.82 -7.27 -7.07
N TYR A 158 -8.99 -5.97 -6.84
CA TYR A 158 -10.03 -5.15 -7.44
C TYR A 158 -9.46 -3.96 -8.19
N THR A 159 -10.20 -3.51 -9.21
CA THR A 159 -10.05 -2.16 -9.76
C THR A 159 -11.29 -1.34 -9.44
N ILE A 160 -11.10 -0.06 -9.15
CA ILE A 160 -12.16 0.84 -8.73
C ILE A 160 -11.98 2.12 -9.52
N ALA A 161 -13.05 2.67 -10.08
CA ALA A 161 -12.97 3.99 -10.66
C ALA A 161 -12.72 5.03 -9.55
N PRO A 162 -11.99 6.13 -9.82
CA PRO A 162 -11.71 7.16 -8.82
C PRO A 162 -12.94 7.84 -8.21
N ASP A 163 -14.10 7.72 -8.85
CA ASP A 163 -15.40 8.20 -8.34
C ASP A 163 -16.06 7.23 -7.36
N GLY A 164 -15.42 6.10 -7.06
CA GLY A 164 -15.90 5.06 -6.14
C GLY A 164 -16.74 3.98 -6.80
N THR A 165 -16.97 4.02 -8.12
CA THR A 165 -17.72 2.95 -8.79
C THR A 165 -16.86 1.66 -8.90
N PRO A 166 -17.31 0.53 -8.31
CA PRO A 166 -16.50 -0.69 -8.25
C PRO A 166 -16.50 -1.44 -9.58
N HIS A 167 -15.32 -1.87 -10.03
CA HIS A 167 -15.12 -2.71 -11.22
C HIS A 167 -14.33 -3.97 -10.85
N ALA A 168 -15.06 -5.02 -10.44
CA ALA A 168 -14.44 -6.31 -10.12
C ALA A 168 -13.85 -6.95 -11.38
N THR A 169 -12.53 -7.14 -11.38
CA THR A 169 -11.83 -7.90 -12.41
C THR A 169 -10.91 -8.90 -11.72
N HIS A 170 -11.30 -10.17 -11.76
CA HIS A 170 -10.47 -11.28 -11.27
C HIS A 170 -9.29 -11.47 -12.22
N HIS A 171 -8.08 -11.15 -11.77
CA HIS A 171 -6.86 -11.38 -12.55
C HIS A 171 -5.93 -12.35 -11.82
N GLU A 172 -6.02 -13.63 -12.21
CA GLU A 172 -5.04 -14.65 -11.86
C GLU A 172 -3.68 -14.28 -12.46
N CYS A 173 -2.70 -13.92 -11.63
CA CYS A 173 -1.33 -13.67 -12.07
C CYS A 173 -0.48 -14.95 -12.15
N GLY A 174 -0.96 -16.07 -11.59
CA GLY A 174 -0.33 -17.38 -11.73
C GLY A 174 -0.36 -17.89 -13.18
N MET A 175 0.78 -18.37 -13.69
CA MET A 175 0.86 -19.06 -14.99
C MET A 175 0.93 -20.58 -14.83
N TYR A 176 1.46 -21.05 -13.70
CA TYR A 176 1.58 -22.46 -13.38
C TYR A 176 1.13 -22.64 -11.94
N GLY A 177 0.02 -23.35 -11.73
CA GLY A 177 -0.22 -23.96 -10.42
C GLY A 177 0.95 -24.89 -10.06
N PHE A 178 1.12 -25.13 -8.75
CA PHE A 178 2.10 -26.00 -8.09
C PHE A 178 2.86 -26.94 -9.04
N ARG A 179 3.99 -26.49 -9.58
CA ARG A 179 4.69 -27.28 -10.60
C ARG A 179 5.44 -28.46 -9.99
N GLU A 180 6.00 -28.34 -8.77
CA GLU A 180 6.77 -29.41 -8.11
C GLU A 180 6.82 -29.32 -6.56
N GLU A 181 5.69 -29.19 -5.85
CA GLU A 181 5.67 -29.35 -4.38
C GLU A 181 4.85 -30.57 -3.96
N CYS A 182 5.47 -31.43 -3.15
CA CYS A 182 4.72 -32.35 -2.30
C CYS A 182 4.16 -31.56 -1.11
N VAL A 183 2.92 -31.84 -0.75
CA VAL A 183 2.21 -31.23 0.39
C VAL A 183 2.99 -31.54 1.66
N ASN A 184 3.83 -30.62 2.15
CA ASN A 184 4.29 -30.58 3.54
C ASN A 184 4.90 -29.20 3.83
N TYR A 185 4.19 -28.40 4.64
CA TYR A 185 4.61 -27.22 5.42
C TYR A 185 4.28 -25.80 4.87
N ASP A 186 3.27 -25.19 5.49
CA ASP A 186 2.81 -23.78 5.33
C ASP A 186 3.79 -22.69 5.81
N ASN A 187 5.00 -23.05 6.24
CA ASN A 187 5.97 -22.13 6.87
C ASN A 187 7.35 -22.13 6.18
N THR A 188 7.42 -22.38 4.88
CA THR A 188 8.66 -22.23 4.11
C THR A 188 8.53 -21.09 3.09
N PHE A 189 9.56 -20.25 3.00
CA PHE A 189 9.64 -19.25 1.93
C PHE A 189 9.74 -19.98 0.59
N GLN A 190 8.93 -19.58 -0.38
CA GLN A 190 8.96 -20.12 -1.74
C GLN A 190 10.38 -19.97 -2.33
N PRO A 191 11.06 -21.06 -2.70
CA PRO A 191 12.40 -20.97 -3.30
C PRO A 191 12.38 -20.41 -4.73
N TYR A 192 11.21 -20.31 -5.36
CA TYR A 192 11.04 -19.91 -6.76
C TYR A 192 10.05 -18.75 -6.91
N GLY A 193 10.53 -17.52 -6.72
CA GLY A 193 9.79 -16.33 -7.14
C GLY A 193 9.95 -16.11 -8.65
N GLN A 194 8.84 -16.05 -9.38
CA GLN A 194 8.83 -15.65 -10.79
C GLN A 194 8.30 -14.22 -10.90
N ILE A 195 9.11 -13.31 -11.44
CA ILE A 195 8.64 -11.98 -11.82
C ILE A 195 8.07 -12.09 -13.23
N VAL A 196 6.83 -11.66 -13.41
CA VAL A 196 6.12 -11.68 -14.69
C VAL A 196 5.69 -10.25 -15.02
N VAL A 197 5.86 -9.86 -16.28
CA VAL A 197 5.27 -8.65 -16.85
C VAL A 197 4.10 -9.08 -17.73
N MET A 198 2.97 -8.40 -17.60
CA MET A 198 1.75 -8.68 -18.36
C MET A 198 1.02 -7.38 -18.70
N ASN A 199 0.11 -7.44 -19.66
CA ASN A 199 -0.82 -6.36 -19.93
C ASN A 199 -1.77 -6.17 -18.73
N ALA A 200 -2.35 -4.97 -18.59
CA ALA A 200 -3.26 -4.64 -17.51
C ALA A 200 -4.53 -5.53 -17.46
N ASP A 201 -4.92 -6.15 -18.58
CA ASP A 201 -6.03 -7.09 -18.66
C ASP A 201 -5.67 -8.54 -18.28
N GLY A 202 -4.41 -8.79 -17.87
CA GLY A 202 -3.89 -10.10 -17.54
C GLY A 202 -3.40 -10.93 -18.73
N SER A 203 -3.49 -10.40 -19.96
CA SER A 203 -2.96 -11.04 -21.17
C SER A 203 -1.46 -10.77 -21.38
N ASN A 204 -0.85 -11.44 -22.35
CA ASN A 204 0.58 -11.28 -22.73
C ASN A 204 1.58 -11.43 -21.56
N LYS A 205 1.36 -12.43 -20.70
CA LYS A 205 2.28 -12.74 -19.60
C LYS A 205 3.66 -13.17 -20.14
N THR A 206 4.70 -12.47 -19.70
CA THR A 206 6.10 -12.74 -20.03
C THR A 206 6.91 -12.85 -18.75
N MET A 207 7.60 -13.97 -18.57
CA MET A 207 8.49 -14.19 -17.42
C MET A 207 9.77 -13.38 -17.60
N VAL A 208 10.12 -12.61 -16.56
CA VAL A 208 11.30 -11.72 -16.55
C VAL A 208 12.42 -12.30 -15.69
N THR A 209 12.08 -13.15 -14.72
CA THR A 209 13.07 -13.91 -13.96
C THR A 209 12.74 -15.39 -13.98
N ASP A 210 13.73 -16.20 -14.30
CA ASP A 210 13.69 -17.65 -14.11
C ASP A 210 14.81 -18.01 -13.15
N SER A 211 14.43 -18.25 -11.90
CA SER A 211 15.34 -18.60 -10.82
C SER A 211 15.55 -20.13 -10.86
N MET A 212 16.35 -20.62 -11.81
CA MET A 212 16.91 -21.98 -11.76
C MET A 212 18.17 -22.03 -10.89
#